data_AF-A0A7X7QJ43-F1
#
_entry.id   AF-A0A7X7QJ43-F1
#
_cell.length_a   1.000
_cell.length_b   1.000
_cell.length_c   1.000
_cell.angle_alpha   90.00
_cell.angle_beta   90.00
_cell.angle_gamma   90.00
#
_symmetry.space_group_name_H-M   'P 1'
#
loop_
_entity.id
_entity.type
_entity.pdbx_description
1 polymer ?
#
loop_
_entity_poly.entity_id
_entity_poly.type
_entity_poly.pdbx_seq_one_letter_code
_entity_poly.pdbx_strand_id
1 'polypeptide(L)' 'PLNDDLIAADRVGIKLKQHIGAPCEPTVKVGQTVKKGDPVGRPPVKDGKPALGAPVHASLDGRVTAIEDGVVWIEK' A
#
# COMPACT_ATOMS: atom_id res chain seq x y z
N PRO A 1 25.71 7.20 -14.19
CA PRO A 1 26.32 6.25 -13.22
C PRO A 1 25.26 5.85 -12.19
N LEU A 2 25.33 4.65 -11.64
CA LEU A 2 24.50 4.25 -10.49
C LEU A 2 25.00 4.99 -9.24
N ASN A 3 24.09 5.51 -8.41
CA ASN A 3 24.39 6.02 -7.07
C ASN A 3 23.79 5.05 -6.05
N ASP A 4 24.60 4.58 -5.11
CA ASP A 4 24.22 3.62 -4.06
C ASP A 4 23.57 4.28 -2.82
N ASP A 5 23.55 5.62 -2.76
CA ASP A 5 22.90 6.35 -1.68
C ASP A 5 21.38 6.11 -1.67
N LEU A 6 20.84 5.79 -0.49
CA LEU A 6 19.39 5.67 -0.30
C LEU A 6 18.73 7.06 -0.29
N ILE A 7 17.84 7.30 -1.23
CA ILE A 7 17.02 8.51 -1.26
C ILE A 7 15.85 8.36 -0.28
N ALA A 8 15.78 9.24 0.71
CA ALA A 8 14.66 9.28 1.64
C ALA A 8 13.45 10.00 1.01
N ALA A 9 12.30 9.33 0.99
CA ALA A 9 11.01 9.94 0.65
C ALA A 9 10.22 10.25 1.92
N ASP A 10 9.56 11.41 1.98
CA ASP A 10 8.72 11.80 3.13
C ASP A 10 7.25 11.46 2.95
N ARG A 11 6.83 11.25 1.70
CA ARG A 11 5.49 10.81 1.33
C ARG A 11 5.56 9.76 0.23
N VAL A 12 4.75 8.71 0.37
CA VAL A 12 4.61 7.66 -0.66
C VAL A 12 3.13 7.36 -0.92
N GLY A 13 2.83 6.99 -2.16
CA GLY A 13 1.53 6.47 -2.57
C GLY A 13 1.65 4.98 -2.90
N ILE A 14 0.96 4.13 -2.15
CA ILE A 14 0.87 2.70 -2.42
C ILE A 14 -0.39 2.44 -3.24
N LYS A 15 -0.22 2.20 -4.55
CA LYS A 15 -1.35 1.83 -5.42
C LYS A 15 -1.94 0.50 -4.96
N LEU A 16 -3.25 0.42 -4.86
CA LEU A 16 -3.97 -0.83 -4.57
C LEU A 16 -4.02 -1.78 -5.78
N LYS A 17 -3.73 -1.26 -6.98
CA LYS A 17 -3.60 -2.03 -8.22
C LYS A 17 -2.15 -2.01 -8.72
N GLN A 18 -1.36 -3.00 -8.30
CA GLN A 18 0.04 -3.17 -8.75
C GLN A 18 0.27 -4.44 -9.57
N HIS A 19 -0.65 -5.40 -9.50
CA HIS A 19 -0.56 -6.69 -10.17
C HIS A 19 -1.72 -6.90 -11.15
N ILE A 20 -1.67 -8.01 -11.90
CA ILE A 20 -2.66 -8.33 -12.95
C ILE A 20 -4.07 -8.57 -12.40
N GLY A 21 -4.17 -9.06 -11.15
CA GLY A 21 -5.41 -9.44 -10.46
C GLY A 21 -6.34 -8.29 -10.07
N ALA A 22 -7.43 -8.56 -9.36
CA ALA A 22 -8.36 -7.48 -8.96
C ALA A 22 -7.64 -6.43 -8.07
N PRO A 23 -7.99 -5.12 -8.15
CA PRO A 23 -7.47 -4.13 -7.23
C PRO A 23 -7.66 -4.58 -5.77
N CYS A 24 -6.64 -4.41 -4.94
CA CYS A 24 -6.75 -4.70 -3.51
C CYS A 24 -7.75 -3.77 -2.82
N GLU A 25 -8.41 -4.27 -1.79
CA GLU A 25 -9.17 -3.45 -0.85
C GLU A 25 -8.22 -2.98 0.26
N PRO A 26 -8.31 -1.71 0.68
CA PRO A 26 -7.45 -1.18 1.73
C PRO A 26 -7.71 -1.90 3.05
N THR A 27 -6.65 -2.29 3.75
CA THR A 27 -6.73 -2.95 5.07
C THR A 27 -6.42 -2.00 6.23
N VAL A 28 -6.25 -0.72 5.91
CA VAL A 28 -5.92 0.37 6.83
C VAL A 28 -6.91 1.51 6.65
N LYS A 29 -6.90 2.45 7.60
CA LYS A 29 -7.74 3.66 7.57
C LYS A 29 -6.93 4.93 7.71
N VAL A 30 -7.47 6.05 7.23
CA VAL A 30 -6.87 7.38 7.44
C VAL A 30 -6.63 7.61 8.94
N GLY A 31 -5.46 8.12 9.26
CA GLY A 31 -4.99 8.36 10.61
C GLY A 31 -4.29 7.17 11.27
N GLN A 32 -4.28 5.98 10.67
CA GLN A 32 -3.59 4.80 11.19
C GLN A 32 -2.07 4.90 10.99
N THR A 33 -1.31 4.56 12.04
CA THR A 33 0.15 4.38 11.95
C THR A 33 0.46 3.01 11.34
N VAL A 34 1.44 2.96 10.46
CA VAL A 34 1.94 1.74 9.79
C VAL A 34 3.46 1.68 9.86
N LYS A 35 4.00 0.47 9.85
CA LYS A 35 5.42 0.18 9.70
C LYS A 35 5.73 -0.30 8.30
N LYS A 36 6.94 -0.05 7.83
CA LYS A 36 7.43 -0.61 6.57
C LYS A 36 7.23 -2.13 6.59
N GLY A 37 6.58 -2.64 5.55
CA GLY A 37 6.23 -4.06 5.43
C GLY A 37 4.83 -4.41 5.94
N ASP A 38 4.13 -3.50 6.62
CA ASP A 38 2.73 -3.75 7.02
C ASP A 38 1.82 -3.85 5.79
N PRO A 39 0.87 -4.79 5.76
CA PRO A 39 -0.11 -4.89 4.68
C PRO A 39 -1.08 -3.70 4.72
N VAL A 40 -1.14 -2.96 3.63
CA VAL A 40 -2.06 -1.81 3.45
C VAL A 40 -3.21 -2.10 2.50
N GLY A 41 -3.15 -3.22 1.78
CA GLY A 41 -4.28 -3.74 1.01
C GLY A 41 -4.17 -5.23 0.73
N ARG A 42 -5.33 -5.90 0.57
CA ARG A 42 -5.42 -7.33 0.23
C ARG A 42 -6.37 -7.55 -0.95
N PRO A 43 -6.14 -8.60 -1.77
CA PRO A 43 -7.09 -8.97 -2.83
C PRO A 43 -8.50 -9.19 -2.25
N PRO A 44 -9.56 -8.70 -2.93
CA PRO A 44 -10.94 -8.86 -2.47
C PRO A 44 -11.32 -10.34 -2.44
N VAL A 45 -12.26 -10.70 -1.55
CA VAL A 45 -12.82 -12.05 -1.50
C VAL A 45 -14.15 -12.04 -2.26
N LYS A 46 -14.27 -12.90 -3.28
CA LYS A 46 -15.50 -13.08 -4.06
C LYS A 46 -15.93 -14.55 -3.99
N ASP A 47 -17.19 -14.79 -3.64
CA ASP A 47 -17.77 -16.13 -3.51
C ASP A 47 -16.95 -17.05 -2.57
N GLY A 48 -16.45 -16.48 -1.48
CA GLY A 48 -15.65 -17.19 -0.46
C GLY A 48 -14.20 -17.49 -0.86
N LYS A 49 -13.73 -17.01 -2.02
CA LYS A 49 -12.34 -17.20 -2.48
C LYS A 49 -11.63 -15.87 -2.70
N PRO A 50 -10.35 -15.73 -2.31
CA PRO A 50 -9.57 -14.56 -2.68
C PRO A 50 -9.47 -14.46 -4.21
N ALA A 51 -9.69 -13.26 -4.75
CA ALA A 51 -9.37 -12.97 -6.13
C ALA A 51 -7.87 -13.18 -6.36
N LEU A 52 -7.50 -13.47 -7.62
CA LEU A 52 -6.09 -13.49 -8.02
C LEU A 52 -5.45 -12.14 -7.63
N GLY A 53 -4.26 -12.21 -7.04
CA GLY A 53 -3.51 -11.03 -6.62
C GLY A 53 -2.56 -11.33 -5.47
N ALA A 54 -1.85 -10.30 -5.02
CA ALA A 54 -1.00 -10.33 -3.84
C ALA A 54 -1.31 -9.13 -2.93
N PRO A 55 -1.08 -9.23 -1.61
CA PRO A 55 -1.16 -8.08 -0.71
C PRO A 55 -0.14 -6.99 -1.10
N VAL A 56 -0.52 -5.74 -0.90
CA VAL A 56 0.37 -4.59 -1.04
C VAL A 56 0.74 -4.06 0.33
N HIS A 57 1.97 -3.54 0.48
CA HIS A 57 2.56 -3.23 1.78
C HIS A 57 3.07 -1.78 1.83
N ALA A 58 3.12 -1.22 3.04
CA ALA A 58 3.74 0.07 3.28
C ALA A 58 5.24 0.02 2.94
N SER A 59 5.74 1.00 2.19
CA SER A 59 7.16 1.10 1.83
C SER A 59 8.00 1.90 2.83
N LEU A 60 7.35 2.62 3.75
CA LEU A 60 7.97 3.36 4.85
C LEU A 60 7.14 3.30 6.13
N ASP A 61 7.79 3.61 7.25
CA ASP A 61 7.14 3.88 8.53
C ASP A 61 6.44 5.24 8.48
N GLY A 62 5.19 5.33 8.92
CA GLY A 62 4.48 6.59 8.92
C GLY A 62 3.00 6.46 9.30
N ARG A 63 2.21 7.45 8.89
CA ARG A 63 0.76 7.54 9.11
C ARG A 63 0.04 7.62 7.77
N VAL A 64 -1.07 6.89 7.66
CA VAL A 64 -1.96 6.97 6.48
C VAL A 64 -2.65 8.33 6.50
N THR A 65 -2.37 9.18 5.51
CA THR A 65 -2.94 10.54 5.43
C THR A 65 -4.15 10.62 4.52
N ALA A 66 -4.24 9.75 3.50
CA ALA A 66 -5.39 9.67 2.61
C ALA A 66 -5.53 8.26 1.99
N ILE A 67 -6.76 7.91 1.62
CA ILE A 67 -7.07 6.74 0.79
C ILE A 67 -8.00 7.22 -0.31
N GLU A 68 -7.44 7.51 -1.48
CA GLU A 68 -8.16 8.15 -2.59
C GLU A 68 -7.58 7.65 -3.92
N ASP A 69 -8.41 7.63 -4.97
CA ASP A 69 -8.03 7.20 -6.33
C ASP A 69 -7.30 5.84 -6.41
N GLY A 70 -7.66 4.93 -5.50
CA GLY A 70 -7.03 3.61 -5.39
C GLY A 70 -5.60 3.64 -4.87
N VAL A 71 -5.21 4.68 -4.13
CA VAL A 71 -3.88 4.87 -3.54
C VAL A 71 -4.01 5.05 -2.02
N VAL A 72 -3.16 4.36 -1.26
CA VAL A 72 -2.94 4.62 0.16
C VAL A 72 -1.75 5.56 0.30
N TRP A 73 -1.98 6.79 0.75
CA TRP A 73 -0.93 7.78 0.99
C TRP A 73 -0.39 7.67 2.41
N ILE A 74 0.93 7.55 2.54
CA ILE A 74 1.64 7.43 3.82
C ILE A 74 2.69 8.53 3.91
N GLU A 75 2.71 9.22 5.04
CA GLU A 75 3.69 10.26 5.39
C GLU A 75 4.40 9.89 6.69
N LYS A 76 5.69 10.22 6.83
CA LYS A 76 6.47 9.94 8.04
C LYS A 76 5.92 10.64 9.28
#